data_AF-J9W9F8-F1
#
_entry.id   AF-J9W9F8-F1
#
_cell.length_a   1.000
_cell.length_b   1.000
_cell.length_c   1.000
_cell.angle_alpha   90.00
_cell.angle_beta   90.00
_cell.angle_gamma   90.00
#
_symmetry.space_group_name_H-M   'P 1'
#
loop_
_entity.id
_entity.type
_entity.pdbx_description
1 polymer ?
#
loop_
_entity_poly.entity_id
_entity_poly.type
_entity_poly.pdbx_seq_one_letter_code
_entity_poly.pdbx_strand_id
1 'polypeptide(L)'
;MTQSGKSLRLSGMTIGLGINSVDYYKKTAYGPTYETDISDAQVKKQGKAIANQVIKRLRQRRSLKNIPIIIALYKQASDDSLVGGNFFAYSMNDDGETKVAKWDKINQKNYVFPLQSDKKGPSQNDADSFDNFKSEIQGFFPNLSGVTAQAQYTDGSLSGMNISITTQFYSQTEIISFTQYIQNAAQRYLPANAPIDITVSSTEGIQSFLSRKQNEKKFSAHIFNSY
;
A
#
# COMPACT_ATOMS: atom_id res chain seq x y z
N MET A 1 2.10 -0.69 23.62
CA MET A 1 1.98 -0.18 25.01
C MET A 1 0.85 -0.92 25.68
N THR A 2 0.94 -1.20 26.97
CA THR A 2 -0.16 -1.70 27.79
C THR A 2 -0.49 -0.69 28.88
N GLN A 3 -1.79 -0.55 29.19
CA GLN A 3 -2.26 0.32 30.26
C GLN A 3 -2.22 -0.42 31.59
N SER A 4 -1.65 0.22 32.61
CA SER A 4 -1.66 -0.25 33.99
C SER A 4 -2.14 0.91 34.88
N GLY A 5 -3.42 0.87 35.25
CA GLY A 5 -4.10 1.98 35.91
C GLY A 5 -4.10 3.25 35.06
N LYS A 6 -3.51 4.33 35.57
CA LYS A 6 -3.33 5.61 34.86
C LYS A 6 -2.00 5.71 34.09
N SER A 7 -1.17 4.66 34.11
CA SER A 7 0.16 4.66 33.49
C SER A 7 0.20 3.80 32.23
N LEU A 8 1.08 4.17 31.29
CA LEU A 8 1.36 3.39 30.08
C LEU A 8 2.74 2.75 30.19
N ARG A 9 2.84 1.47 29.85
CA ARG A 9 4.10 0.73 29.80
C ARG A 9 4.40 0.24 28.39
N LEU A 10 5.66 0.30 27.99
CA LEU A 10 6.10 -0.27 26.73
C LEU A 10 6.05 -1.79 26.81
N SER A 11 5.35 -2.40 25.85
CA SER A 11 4.99 -3.83 25.85
C SER A 11 5.44 -4.55 24.58
N GLY A 12 6.07 -3.83 23.66
CA GLY A 12 6.47 -4.35 22.35
C GLY A 12 6.87 -3.20 21.43
N MET A 13 7.62 -3.54 20.38
CA MET A 13 8.11 -2.59 19.38
C MET A 13 8.12 -3.27 18.01
N THR A 14 7.76 -2.53 16.98
CA THR A 14 7.91 -2.95 15.57
C THR A 14 8.83 -1.99 14.86
N ILE A 15 9.78 -2.53 14.10
CA ILE A 15 10.76 -1.78 13.30
C ILE A 15 10.66 -2.23 11.84
N GLY A 16 10.41 -1.28 10.94
CA GLY A 16 10.53 -1.50 9.51
C GLY A 16 11.93 -1.12 9.01
N LEU A 17 12.55 -1.97 8.21
CA LEU A 17 13.81 -1.67 7.52
C LEU A 17 13.55 -1.56 6.02
N GLY A 18 13.56 -0.33 5.51
CA GLY A 18 13.51 -0.05 4.08
C GLY A 18 14.86 -0.31 3.44
N ILE A 19 14.87 -1.11 2.38
CA ILE A 19 16.07 -1.50 1.64
C ILE A 19 15.83 -1.18 0.18
N ASN A 20 16.75 -0.43 -0.40
CA ASN A 20 16.68 -0.01 -1.80
C ASN A 20 16.66 -1.23 -2.72
N SER A 21 15.80 -1.21 -3.74
CA SER A 21 15.90 -2.11 -4.89
C SER A 21 16.84 -1.57 -5.96
N VAL A 22 16.94 -0.24 -6.05
CA VAL A 22 17.80 0.51 -6.96
C VAL A 22 18.50 1.59 -6.13
N ASP A 23 19.81 1.71 -6.29
CA ASP A 23 20.58 2.80 -5.71
C ASP A 23 20.77 3.92 -6.72
N TYR A 24 20.31 5.13 -6.37
CA TYR A 24 20.38 6.31 -7.21
C TYR A 24 21.47 7.25 -6.70
N TYR A 25 22.48 7.54 -7.52
CA TYR A 25 23.63 8.35 -7.09
C TYR A 25 24.17 9.27 -8.19
N LYS A 26 24.87 10.33 -7.80
CA LYS A 26 25.55 11.26 -8.72
C LYS A 26 27.05 11.19 -8.51
N LYS A 27 27.82 11.13 -9.61
CA LYS A 27 29.30 11.12 -9.56
C LYS A 27 29.91 12.51 -9.34
N THR A 28 29.18 13.55 -9.74
CA THR A 28 29.56 14.95 -9.59
C THR A 28 28.36 15.78 -9.15
N ALA A 29 28.58 16.89 -8.46
CA ALA A 29 27.52 17.83 -8.13
C ALA A 29 26.83 18.32 -9.42
N TYR A 30 25.50 18.35 -9.42
CA TYR A 30 24.67 18.73 -10.58
C TYR A 30 24.81 17.85 -11.84
N GLY A 31 25.50 16.71 -11.76
CA GLY A 31 25.58 15.75 -12.84
C GLY A 31 24.32 14.88 -13.01
N PRO A 32 24.32 13.99 -14.02
CA PRO A 32 23.25 13.02 -14.21
C PRO A 32 23.16 12.03 -13.03
N THR A 33 21.96 11.52 -12.79
CA THR A 33 21.72 10.42 -11.84
C THR A 33 22.07 9.10 -12.51
N TYR A 34 22.88 8.30 -11.83
CA TYR A 34 23.21 6.92 -12.19
C TYR A 34 22.43 5.97 -11.29
N GLU A 35 22.15 4.79 -11.82
CA GLU A 35 21.35 3.76 -11.15
C GLU A 35 22.18 2.48 -11.00
N THR A 36 21.94 1.76 -9.92
CA THR A 36 22.49 0.42 -9.72
C THR A 36 21.43 -0.49 -9.15
N ASP A 37 21.04 -1.49 -9.93
CA ASP A 37 20.10 -2.51 -9.50
C ASP A 37 20.69 -3.39 -8.39
N ILE A 38 19.93 -3.56 -7.32
CA ILE A 38 20.28 -4.43 -6.20
C ILE A 38 19.42 -5.69 -6.30
N SER A 39 20.07 -6.81 -6.61
CA SER A 39 19.39 -8.11 -6.71
C SER A 39 18.61 -8.47 -5.43
N ASP A 40 17.51 -9.21 -5.57
CA ASP A 40 16.71 -9.68 -4.42
C ASP A 40 17.53 -10.45 -3.38
N ALA A 41 18.52 -11.21 -3.85
CA ALA A 41 19.44 -11.94 -2.98
C ALA A 41 20.28 -10.98 -2.13
N GLN A 42 20.78 -9.89 -2.71
CA GLN A 42 21.52 -8.86 -1.99
C GLN A 42 20.64 -8.03 -1.06
N VAL A 43 19.46 -7.59 -1.51
CA VAL A 43 18.45 -6.91 -0.67
C VAL A 43 18.18 -7.74 0.59
N LYS A 44 17.89 -9.04 0.40
CA LYS A 44 17.64 -9.96 1.51
C LYS A 44 18.86 -10.15 2.40
N LYS A 45 20.05 -10.34 1.83
CA LYS A 45 21.30 -10.54 2.60
C LYS A 45 21.59 -9.32 3.48
N GLN A 46 21.57 -8.12 2.90
CA GLN A 46 21.88 -6.88 3.60
C GLN A 46 20.81 -6.53 4.63
N GLY A 47 19.52 -6.68 4.29
CA GLY A 47 18.42 -6.49 5.23
C GLY A 47 18.56 -7.31 6.51
N LYS A 48 18.91 -8.60 6.38
CA LYS A 48 19.14 -9.49 7.53
C LYS A 48 20.39 -9.12 8.34
N ALA A 49 21.45 -8.66 7.68
CA ALA A 49 22.66 -8.21 8.36
C ALA A 49 22.38 -6.92 9.16
N ILE A 50 21.69 -5.96 8.56
CA ILE A 50 21.27 -4.71 9.20
C ILE A 50 20.33 -4.99 10.38
N ALA A 51 19.35 -5.88 10.22
CA ALA A 51 18.43 -6.28 11.29
C ALA A 51 19.17 -6.78 12.54
N ASN A 52 20.21 -7.62 12.36
CA ASN A 52 21.04 -8.10 13.47
C ASN A 52 21.80 -6.97 14.17
N GLN A 53 22.27 -5.97 13.44
CA GLN A 53 22.90 -4.79 14.05
C GLN A 53 21.87 -3.93 14.79
N VAL A 54 20.68 -3.76 14.23
CA VAL A 54 19.59 -2.97 14.81
C VAL A 54 19.12 -3.58 16.12
N ILE A 55 18.80 -4.87 16.18
CA ILE A 55 18.36 -5.50 17.43
C ILE A 55 19.44 -5.42 18.52
N LYS A 56 20.71 -5.64 18.17
CA LYS A 56 21.84 -5.50 19.10
C LYS A 56 21.91 -4.08 19.70
N ARG A 57 21.74 -3.04 18.88
CA ARG A 57 21.71 -1.64 19.33
C ARG A 57 20.49 -1.35 20.19
N LEU A 58 19.30 -1.81 19.79
CA LEU A 58 18.06 -1.59 20.55
C LEU A 58 18.15 -2.21 21.95
N ARG A 59 18.67 -3.43 22.07
CA ARG A 59 18.82 -4.13 23.37
C ARG A 59 19.86 -3.51 24.31
N GLN A 60 20.69 -2.58 23.86
CA GLN A 60 21.54 -1.78 24.74
C GLN A 60 20.74 -0.78 25.57
N ARG A 61 19.53 -0.40 25.12
CA ARG A 61 18.65 0.52 25.86
C ARG A 61 17.90 -0.24 26.95
N ARG A 62 18.02 0.21 28.20
CA ARG A 62 17.41 -0.43 29.38
C ARG A 62 15.90 -0.66 29.22
N SER A 63 15.18 0.31 28.66
CA SER A 63 13.72 0.24 28.44
C SER A 63 13.29 -0.76 27.38
N LEU A 64 14.20 -1.26 26.54
CA LEU A 64 13.92 -2.17 25.45
C LEU A 64 14.48 -3.57 25.69
N LYS A 65 15.00 -3.89 26.89
CA LYS A 65 15.60 -5.20 27.14
C LYS A 65 14.59 -6.34 27.12
N ASN A 66 13.43 -6.12 27.73
CA ASN A 66 12.45 -7.17 28.05
C ASN A 66 11.09 -6.85 27.40
N ILE A 67 11.12 -6.57 26.10
CA ILE A 67 9.90 -6.45 25.29
C ILE A 67 10.08 -7.23 23.99
N PRO A 68 9.02 -7.78 23.39
CA PRO A 68 9.11 -8.37 22.06
C PRO A 68 9.40 -7.29 21.03
N ILE A 69 10.30 -7.58 20.09
CA ILE A 69 10.66 -6.68 18.98
C ILE A 69 10.42 -7.40 17.65
N ILE A 70 9.48 -6.89 16.86
CA ILE A 70 9.28 -7.32 15.47
C ILE A 70 10.18 -6.48 14.56
N ILE A 71 10.97 -7.13 13.70
CA ILE A 71 11.71 -6.47 12.62
C ILE A 71 11.16 -6.96 11.30
N ALA A 72 10.62 -6.05 10.49
CA ALA A 72 10.09 -6.33 9.16
C ALA A 72 11.01 -5.71 8.09
N LEU A 73 11.30 -6.47 7.03
CA LEU A 73 12.10 -6.03 5.90
C LEU A 73 11.19 -5.62 4.75
N TYR A 74 11.40 -4.40 4.27
CA TYR A 74 10.66 -3.78 3.19
C TYR A 74 11.62 -3.51 2.02
N LYS A 75 11.32 -4.06 0.85
CA LYS A 75 12.03 -3.74 -0.38
C LYS A 75 11.34 -2.53 -0.98
N GLN A 76 12.05 -1.42 -1.13
CA GLN A 76 11.54 -0.23 -1.81
C GLN A 76 11.33 -0.51 -3.30
N ALA A 77 10.44 0.25 -3.93
CA ALA A 77 10.32 0.27 -5.38
C ALA A 77 11.33 1.27 -5.97
N SER A 78 11.53 1.20 -7.28
CA SER A 78 12.26 2.23 -8.04
C SER A 78 11.48 3.56 -8.04
N ASP A 79 12.18 4.66 -8.29
CA ASP A 79 11.61 6.01 -8.29
C ASP A 79 10.55 6.23 -9.39
N ASP A 80 10.63 5.45 -10.47
CA ASP A 80 9.69 5.45 -11.59
C ASP A 80 8.50 4.49 -11.42
N SER A 81 8.45 3.76 -10.30
CA SER A 81 7.40 2.77 -10.06
C SER A 81 6.05 3.41 -9.78
N LEU A 82 5.01 2.91 -10.42
CA LEU A 82 3.63 3.35 -10.21
C LEU A 82 2.99 2.77 -8.94
N VAL A 83 3.68 1.88 -8.24
CA VAL A 83 3.29 1.34 -6.93
C VAL A 83 4.45 1.39 -5.95
N GLY A 84 4.14 1.43 -4.66
CA GLY A 84 5.14 1.28 -3.62
C GLY A 84 5.79 -0.12 -3.63
N GLY A 85 6.90 -0.22 -2.89
CA GLY A 85 7.56 -1.48 -2.59
C GLY A 85 6.74 -2.40 -1.67
N ASN A 86 7.34 -3.51 -1.25
CA ASN A 86 6.64 -4.55 -0.50
C ASN A 86 7.46 -5.11 0.67
N PHE A 87 6.76 -5.54 1.72
CA PHE A 87 7.37 -6.38 2.74
C PHE A 87 7.67 -7.77 2.15
N PHE A 88 8.80 -8.34 2.54
CA PHE A 88 9.22 -9.67 2.05
C PHE A 88 9.64 -10.65 3.14
N ALA A 89 9.95 -10.16 4.34
CA ALA A 89 10.24 -11.00 5.49
C ALA A 89 10.03 -10.25 6.79
N TYR A 90 9.74 -10.98 7.87
CA TYR A 90 9.79 -10.43 9.22
C TYR A 90 10.39 -11.44 10.20
N SER A 91 10.75 -10.94 11.37
CA SER A 91 11.20 -11.74 12.49
C SER A 91 10.59 -11.18 13.77
N MET A 92 9.95 -12.06 14.54
CA MET A 92 9.57 -11.78 15.92
C MET A 92 10.73 -12.19 16.82
N ASN A 93 11.22 -11.26 17.62
CA ASN A 93 12.33 -11.49 18.55
C ASN A 93 11.83 -11.31 19.97
N ASP A 94 11.90 -12.38 20.75
CA ASP A 94 11.40 -12.44 22.11
C ASP A 94 12.26 -11.63 23.08
N ASP A 95 11.79 -11.50 24.32
CA ASP A 95 12.43 -10.73 25.38
C ASP A 95 13.91 -11.12 25.56
N GLY A 96 14.78 -10.11 25.58
CA GLY A 96 16.22 -10.32 25.75
C GLY A 96 16.97 -10.82 24.52
N GLU A 97 16.31 -11.24 23.44
CA GLU A 97 16.99 -11.71 22.24
C GLU A 97 17.80 -10.58 21.59
N THR A 98 19.09 -10.83 21.33
CA THR A 98 20.05 -9.85 20.78
C THR A 98 20.50 -10.16 19.36
N LYS A 99 19.96 -11.23 18.77
CA LYS A 99 20.24 -11.70 17.41
C LYS A 99 18.95 -12.24 16.81
N VAL A 100 18.80 -12.07 15.50
CA VAL A 100 17.65 -12.59 14.77
C VAL A 100 17.84 -14.08 14.51
N ALA A 101 17.00 -14.92 15.14
CA ALA A 101 17.10 -16.37 15.02
C ALA A 101 16.37 -16.94 13.78
N LYS A 102 15.14 -16.49 13.55
CA LYS A 102 14.27 -16.99 12.48
C LYS A 102 13.69 -15.85 11.65
N TRP A 103 13.45 -16.15 10.38
CA TRP A 103 12.72 -15.27 9.46
C TRP A 103 11.49 -15.99 8.92
N ASP A 104 10.35 -15.31 9.00
CA ASP A 104 9.11 -15.71 8.33
C ASP A 104 8.97 -14.91 7.02
N LYS A 105 8.57 -15.60 5.95
CA LYS A 105 8.43 -15.02 4.61
C LYS A 105 7.11 -14.25 4.52
N ILE A 106 7.13 -13.10 3.85
CA ILE A 106 5.92 -12.37 3.47
C ILE A 106 5.84 -12.38 1.94
N ASN A 107 4.76 -12.91 1.37
CA ASN A 107 4.53 -12.87 -0.08
C ASN A 107 3.61 -11.69 -0.43
N GLN A 108 4.07 -10.46 -0.18
CA GLN A 108 3.32 -9.26 -0.53
C GLN A 108 3.80 -8.69 -1.86
N LYS A 109 2.88 -8.24 -2.71
CA LYS A 109 3.16 -7.54 -3.97
C LYS A 109 2.10 -6.48 -4.22
N ASN A 110 2.48 -5.40 -4.90
CA ASN A 110 1.55 -4.37 -5.35
C ASN A 110 1.49 -4.35 -6.88
N TYR A 111 0.32 -4.00 -7.41
CA TYR A 111 0.03 -3.93 -8.84
C TYR A 111 -0.76 -2.66 -9.16
N VAL A 112 -0.62 -2.16 -10.38
CA VAL A 112 -1.50 -1.11 -10.92
C VAL A 112 -2.56 -1.73 -11.80
N PHE A 113 -3.80 -1.29 -11.64
CA PHE A 113 -4.87 -1.51 -12.61
C PHE A 113 -5.24 -0.19 -13.32
N PRO A 114 -5.64 -0.23 -14.62
CA PRO A 114 -5.71 -1.43 -15.46
C PRO A 114 -4.32 -2.01 -15.74
N LEU A 115 -4.24 -3.31 -16.02
CA LEU A 115 -2.97 -3.92 -16.39
C LEU A 115 -2.52 -3.39 -17.76
N GLN A 116 -1.21 -3.19 -17.91
CA GLN A 116 -0.63 -2.97 -19.24
C GLN A 116 -0.77 -4.24 -20.09
N SER A 117 -0.95 -4.08 -21.40
CA SER A 117 -1.30 -5.16 -22.33
C SER A 117 -0.32 -6.34 -22.33
N ASP A 118 0.95 -6.10 -21.97
CA ASP A 118 2.03 -7.09 -21.91
C ASP A 118 2.25 -7.66 -20.49
N LYS A 119 1.54 -7.17 -19.48
CA LYS A 119 1.73 -7.54 -18.07
C LYS A 119 0.64 -8.49 -17.61
N LYS A 120 1.06 -9.59 -16.97
CA LYS A 120 0.16 -10.46 -16.23
C LYS A 120 -0.02 -9.93 -14.80
N GLY A 121 -1.28 -9.75 -14.41
CA GLY A 121 -1.64 -9.47 -13.04
C GLY A 121 -1.60 -10.72 -12.15
N PRO A 122 -1.84 -10.54 -10.84
CA PRO A 122 -1.90 -11.63 -9.88
C PRO A 122 -3.20 -12.46 -10.00
N SER A 123 -4.26 -11.88 -10.56
CA SER A 123 -5.58 -12.50 -10.74
C SER A 123 -6.23 -11.89 -11.98
N GLN A 124 -6.62 -12.73 -12.95
CA GLN A 124 -7.34 -12.26 -14.13
C GLN A 124 -8.74 -11.74 -13.76
N ASN A 125 -9.43 -12.45 -12.86
CA ASN A 125 -10.77 -12.06 -12.42
C ASN A 125 -10.79 -10.67 -11.78
N ASP A 126 -9.77 -10.33 -10.97
CA ASP A 126 -9.70 -9.01 -10.33
C ASP A 126 -9.39 -7.91 -11.35
N ALA A 127 -8.54 -8.21 -12.34
CA ALA A 127 -8.25 -7.30 -13.44
C ALA A 127 -9.51 -7.04 -14.29
N ASP A 128 -10.20 -8.10 -14.71
CA ASP A 128 -11.45 -7.99 -15.48
C ASP A 128 -12.54 -7.25 -14.69
N SER A 129 -12.64 -7.51 -13.38
CA SER A 129 -13.56 -6.81 -12.48
C SER A 129 -13.29 -5.30 -12.44
N PHE A 130 -12.02 -4.92 -12.35
CA PHE A 130 -11.62 -3.51 -12.39
C PHE A 130 -11.88 -2.89 -13.78
N ASP A 131 -11.56 -3.59 -14.86
CA ASP A 131 -11.78 -3.10 -16.22
C ASP A 131 -13.26 -2.92 -16.54
N ASN A 132 -14.12 -3.82 -16.06
CA ASN A 132 -15.58 -3.68 -16.14
C ASN A 132 -16.08 -2.48 -15.33
N PHE A 133 -15.61 -2.32 -14.09
CA PHE A 133 -15.92 -1.15 -13.26
C PHE A 133 -15.52 0.15 -13.95
N LYS A 134 -14.28 0.22 -14.46
CA LYS A 134 -13.75 1.36 -15.20
C LYS A 134 -14.60 1.67 -16.43
N SER A 135 -14.94 0.66 -17.23
CA SER A 135 -15.74 0.81 -18.44
C SER A 135 -17.15 1.34 -18.12
N GLU A 136 -17.78 0.84 -17.05
CA GLU A 136 -19.10 1.30 -16.61
C GLU A 136 -19.11 2.79 -16.24
N ILE A 137 -18.10 3.25 -15.49
CA ILE A 137 -18.03 4.66 -15.07
C ILE A 137 -17.65 5.59 -16.23
N GLN A 138 -16.79 5.13 -17.14
CA GLN A 138 -16.44 5.86 -18.37
C GLN A 138 -17.61 6.00 -19.35
N GLY A 139 -18.49 4.99 -19.42
CA GLY A 139 -19.69 5.06 -20.24
C GLY A 139 -20.70 6.10 -19.76
N PHE A 140 -20.75 6.38 -18.45
CA PHE A 140 -21.69 7.36 -17.88
C PHE A 140 -21.10 8.77 -17.78
N PHE A 141 -19.80 8.90 -17.50
CA PHE A 141 -19.09 10.19 -17.46
C PHE A 141 -17.95 10.23 -18.49
N PRO A 142 -18.20 10.75 -19.71
CA PRO A 142 -17.18 10.77 -20.77
C PRO A 142 -16.00 11.70 -20.47
N ASN A 143 -16.15 12.65 -19.55
CA ASN A 143 -15.11 13.63 -19.18
C ASN A 143 -14.12 13.11 -18.13
N LEU A 144 -14.05 11.79 -17.91
CA LEU A 144 -13.12 11.19 -16.96
C LEU A 144 -11.67 11.34 -17.43
N SER A 145 -10.86 12.04 -16.63
CA SER A 145 -9.43 12.25 -16.91
C SER A 145 -8.60 11.00 -16.59
N GLY A 146 -9.05 10.16 -15.65
CA GLY A 146 -8.36 8.91 -15.33
C GLY A 146 -9.08 8.06 -14.29
N VAL A 147 -8.96 6.75 -14.46
CA VAL A 147 -9.43 5.73 -13.51
C VAL A 147 -8.32 4.70 -13.38
N THR A 148 -7.67 4.67 -12.22
CA THR A 148 -6.57 3.76 -11.92
C THR A 148 -6.77 3.14 -10.54
N ALA A 149 -6.10 2.03 -10.27
CA ALA A 149 -6.03 1.46 -8.93
C ALA A 149 -4.64 0.97 -8.58
N GLN A 150 -4.31 1.02 -7.30
CA GLN A 150 -3.22 0.27 -6.71
C GLN A 150 -3.83 -0.89 -5.91
N ALA A 151 -3.45 -2.11 -6.25
CA ALA A 151 -3.95 -3.32 -5.62
C ALA A 151 -2.80 -4.07 -4.94
N GLN A 152 -2.98 -4.40 -3.65
CA GLN A 152 -2.02 -5.16 -2.87
C GLN A 152 -2.48 -6.60 -2.74
N TYR A 153 -1.56 -7.54 -2.94
CA TYR A 153 -1.77 -8.97 -2.79
C TYR A 153 -0.82 -9.52 -1.75
N THR A 154 -1.35 -10.34 -0.85
CA THR A 154 -0.58 -11.06 0.17
C THR A 154 -0.93 -12.53 0.04
N ASP A 155 0.09 -13.38 -0.12
CA ASP A 155 -0.07 -14.82 -0.30
C ASP A 155 -1.03 -15.18 -1.46
N GLY A 156 -0.96 -14.40 -2.54
CA GLY A 156 -1.75 -14.60 -3.76
C GLY A 156 -3.20 -14.11 -3.69
N SER A 157 -3.65 -13.59 -2.55
CA SER A 157 -5.01 -13.06 -2.37
C SER A 157 -5.01 -11.54 -2.31
N LEU A 158 -6.01 -10.90 -2.91
CA LEU A 158 -6.21 -9.46 -2.84
C LEU A 158 -6.39 -9.05 -1.37
N SER A 159 -5.51 -8.18 -0.88
CA SER A 159 -5.47 -7.69 0.50
C SER A 159 -6.06 -6.28 0.63
N GLY A 160 -6.11 -5.53 -0.47
CA GLY A 160 -6.72 -4.22 -0.51
C GLY A 160 -6.56 -3.56 -1.88
N MET A 161 -7.47 -2.64 -2.20
CA MET A 161 -7.45 -1.89 -3.45
C MET A 161 -7.78 -0.42 -3.21
N ASN A 162 -6.90 0.47 -3.68
CA ASN A 162 -7.11 1.91 -3.67
C ASN A 162 -7.36 2.39 -5.10
N ILE A 163 -8.57 2.83 -5.39
CA ILE A 163 -8.98 3.35 -6.68
C ILE A 163 -8.90 4.87 -6.66
N SER A 164 -8.30 5.45 -7.69
CA SER A 164 -8.24 6.89 -7.92
C SER A 164 -9.02 7.24 -9.18
N ILE A 165 -9.98 8.13 -9.03
CA ILE A 165 -10.81 8.65 -10.12
C ILE A 165 -10.56 10.15 -10.21
N THR A 166 -10.12 10.62 -11.37
CA THR A 166 -9.93 12.05 -11.63
C THR A 166 -10.89 12.50 -12.72
N THR A 167 -11.67 13.53 -12.43
CA THR A 167 -12.64 14.12 -13.38
C THR A 167 -12.76 15.61 -13.18
N GLN A 168 -13.27 16.30 -14.19
CA GLN A 168 -13.74 17.67 -14.06
C GLN A 168 -15.22 17.66 -13.71
N PHE A 169 -15.62 18.51 -12.78
CA PHE A 169 -17.01 18.71 -12.40
C PHE A 169 -17.39 20.16 -12.65
N TYR A 170 -18.66 20.38 -12.99
CA TYR A 170 -19.21 21.72 -13.22
C TYR A 170 -20.19 22.13 -12.12
N SER A 171 -20.61 21.19 -11.25
CA SER A 171 -21.54 21.50 -10.15
C SER A 171 -21.48 20.46 -9.02
N GLN A 172 -21.95 20.85 -7.83
CA GLN A 172 -22.09 19.93 -6.69
C GLN A 172 -23.07 18.79 -6.96
N THR A 173 -24.15 19.06 -7.69
CA THR A 173 -25.14 18.04 -8.07
C THR A 173 -24.51 16.94 -8.92
N GLU A 174 -23.59 17.31 -9.82
CA GLU A 174 -22.84 16.35 -10.64
C GLU A 174 -21.95 15.45 -9.78
N ILE A 175 -21.26 16.03 -8.77
CA ILE A 175 -20.45 15.27 -7.81
C ILE A 175 -21.32 14.26 -7.05
N ILE A 176 -22.51 14.68 -6.59
CA ILE A 176 -23.46 13.81 -5.88
C ILE A 176 -23.91 12.65 -6.77
N SER A 177 -24.39 12.95 -7.98
CA SER A 177 -24.86 11.93 -8.92
C SER A 177 -23.75 10.98 -9.34
N PHE A 178 -22.53 11.48 -9.58
CA PHE A 178 -21.41 10.62 -9.92
C PHE A 178 -20.99 9.71 -8.77
N THR A 179 -20.94 10.25 -7.55
CA THR A 179 -20.58 9.46 -6.36
C THR A 179 -21.56 8.31 -6.16
N GLN A 180 -22.87 8.56 -6.30
CA GLN A 180 -23.90 7.52 -6.23
C GLN A 180 -23.75 6.48 -7.34
N TYR A 181 -23.42 6.93 -8.56
CA TYR A 181 -23.18 6.02 -9.67
C TYR A 181 -21.95 5.12 -9.45
N ILE A 182 -20.83 5.70 -9.00
CA ILE A 182 -19.63 4.96 -8.61
C ILE A 182 -19.97 3.93 -7.54
N GLN A 183 -20.75 4.31 -6.52
CA GLN A 183 -21.14 3.39 -5.45
C GLN A 183 -21.87 2.15 -6.00
N ASN A 184 -22.79 2.34 -6.95
CA ASN A 184 -23.53 1.25 -7.59
C ASN A 184 -22.64 0.39 -8.48
N ALA A 185 -21.78 1.01 -9.31
CA ALA A 185 -20.85 0.30 -10.18
C ALA A 185 -19.82 -0.51 -9.35
N ALA A 186 -19.26 0.11 -8.31
CA ALA A 186 -18.32 -0.52 -7.39
C ALA A 186 -18.95 -1.73 -6.69
N GLN A 187 -20.20 -1.61 -6.26
CA GLN A 187 -20.95 -2.69 -5.64
C GLN A 187 -21.16 -3.88 -6.58
N ARG A 188 -21.37 -3.61 -7.87
CA ARG A 188 -21.67 -4.63 -8.89
C ARG A 188 -20.44 -5.34 -9.42
N TYR A 189 -19.35 -4.60 -9.64
CA TYR A 189 -18.21 -5.09 -10.40
C TYR A 189 -16.97 -5.38 -9.53
N LEU A 190 -16.77 -4.69 -8.40
CA LEU A 190 -15.54 -4.83 -7.62
C LEU A 190 -15.59 -5.96 -6.58
N PRO A 191 -14.48 -6.70 -6.40
CA PRO A 191 -14.44 -7.91 -5.57
C PRO A 191 -14.64 -7.61 -4.07
N ALA A 192 -15.51 -8.36 -3.40
CA ALA A 192 -15.91 -8.12 -2.00
C ALA A 192 -14.97 -8.72 -0.94
N ASN A 193 -13.99 -9.53 -1.36
CA ASN A 193 -13.07 -10.27 -0.49
C ASN A 193 -11.92 -9.42 0.07
N ALA A 194 -11.85 -8.13 -0.26
CA ALA A 194 -10.83 -7.20 0.20
C ALA A 194 -11.43 -5.82 0.52
N PRO A 195 -10.79 -5.03 1.40
CA PRO A 195 -11.14 -3.63 1.58
C PRO A 195 -10.86 -2.83 0.30
N ILE A 196 -11.77 -1.92 -0.04
CA ILE A 196 -11.65 -1.06 -1.22
C ILE A 196 -11.97 0.37 -0.81
N ASP A 197 -11.03 1.26 -1.15
CA ASP A 197 -11.19 2.70 -1.03
C ASP A 197 -11.17 3.33 -2.42
N ILE A 198 -12.09 4.27 -2.67
CA ILE A 198 -12.23 4.98 -3.94
C ILE A 198 -12.17 6.47 -3.64
N THR A 199 -11.16 7.14 -4.18
CA THR A 199 -10.98 8.59 -4.05
C THR A 199 -11.35 9.24 -5.38
N VAL A 200 -12.29 10.18 -5.33
CA VAL A 200 -12.72 10.97 -6.48
C VAL A 200 -12.21 12.39 -6.33
N SER A 201 -11.41 12.86 -7.27
CA SER A 201 -10.75 14.16 -7.23
C SER A 201 -10.99 14.97 -8.51
N SER A 202 -10.92 16.28 -8.37
CA SER A 202 -10.83 17.26 -9.46
C SER A 202 -9.54 18.06 -9.35
N THR A 203 -9.39 19.07 -10.21
CA THR A 203 -8.28 20.04 -10.11
C THR A 203 -8.29 20.86 -8.82
N GLU A 204 -9.44 20.92 -8.13
CA GLU A 204 -9.62 21.68 -6.88
C GLU A 204 -9.33 20.86 -5.62
N GLY A 205 -9.18 19.53 -5.77
CA GLY A 205 -8.94 18.61 -4.66
C GLY A 205 -9.93 17.45 -4.64
N ILE A 206 -10.00 16.77 -3.50
CA ILE A 206 -10.85 15.60 -3.29
C ILE A 206 -12.31 16.06 -3.19
N GLN A 207 -13.17 15.47 -4.01
CA GLN A 207 -14.59 15.82 -4.13
C GLN A 207 -15.48 14.80 -3.44
N SER A 208 -15.10 13.51 -3.49
CA SER A 208 -15.77 12.48 -2.71
C SER A 208 -14.86 11.29 -2.42
N PHE A 209 -15.26 10.52 -1.42
CA PHE A 209 -14.56 9.32 -0.98
C PHE A 209 -15.58 8.21 -0.73
N LEU A 210 -15.29 7.01 -1.22
CA LEU A 210 -16.07 5.81 -0.94
C LEU A 210 -15.17 4.75 -0.32
N SER A 211 -15.70 4.01 0.65
CA SER A 211 -14.97 2.92 1.29
C SER A 211 -15.87 1.73 1.56
N ARG A 212 -15.34 0.53 1.42
CA ARG A 212 -15.97 -0.71 1.86
C ARG A 212 -14.92 -1.57 2.55
N LYS A 213 -15.17 -1.98 3.80
CA LYS A 213 -14.28 -2.94 4.46
C LYS A 213 -14.47 -4.33 3.90
N GLN A 214 -13.51 -5.20 4.15
CA GLN A 214 -13.60 -6.60 3.78
C GLN A 214 -14.92 -7.21 4.26
N ASN A 215 -15.63 -7.92 3.37
CA ASN A 215 -16.90 -8.62 3.62
C ASN A 215 -18.10 -7.72 4.01
N GLU A 216 -17.97 -6.39 3.98
CA GLU A 216 -19.13 -5.52 4.15
C GLU A 216 -20.01 -5.53 2.90
N LYS A 217 -21.32 -5.47 3.10
CA LYS A 217 -22.29 -5.61 2.00
C LYS A 217 -22.40 -4.37 1.12
N LYS A 218 -22.06 -3.19 1.61
CA LYS A 218 -22.30 -1.92 0.93
C LYS A 218 -21.11 -0.98 1.11
N PHE A 219 -20.81 -0.21 0.07
CA PHE A 219 -19.92 0.95 0.17
C PHE A 219 -20.56 2.05 1.01
N SER A 220 -19.77 2.69 1.85
CA SER A 220 -20.09 3.99 2.46
C SER A 220 -19.50 5.09 1.58
N ALA A 221 -20.19 6.22 1.46
CA ALA A 221 -19.74 7.35 0.65
C ALA A 221 -19.81 8.66 1.45
N HIS A 222 -18.83 9.53 1.23
CA HIS A 222 -18.77 10.88 1.74
C HIS A 222 -18.50 11.84 0.60
N ILE A 223 -19.26 12.93 0.53
CA ILE A 223 -19.11 13.99 -0.46
C ILE A 223 -18.65 15.23 0.28
N PHE A 224 -17.55 15.82 -0.18
CA PHE A 224 -17.01 17.05 0.37
C PHE A 224 -17.77 18.21 -0.27
N ASN A 225 -18.49 18.97 0.56
CA ASN A 225 -19.29 20.12 0.11
C ASN A 225 -18.56 21.42 0.46
N SER A 226 -18.70 22.44 -0.39
CA SER A 226 -18.51 23.84 0.03
C SER A 226 -19.82 24.37 0.60
N TYR A 227 -19.72 25.18 1.67
CA TYR A 227 -20.82 26.01 2.16
C TYR A 227 -20.84 27.36 1.44
#